data_AF-A0A069EXD1-F1
#
_entry.id   AF-A0A069EXD1-F1
#
_cell.length_a   1.000
_cell.length_b   1.000
_cell.length_c   1.000
_cell.angle_alpha   90.00
_cell.angle_beta   90.00
_cell.angle_gamma   90.00
#
_symmetry.space_group_name_H-M   'P 1'
#
loop_
_entity.id
_entity.type
_entity.pdbx_description
1 polymer ?
#
loop_
_entity_poly.entity_id
_entity_poly.type
_entity_poly.pdbx_seq_one_letter_code
_entity_poly.pdbx_strand_id
1 'polypeptide(L)'
;METLIKRLERSTLVQAAVYVLVGLFILWNPRFFFDIIVYLVAGYFAILGLWAIVQGMRHRRDGLPPSFFMGIIYLVMALIVFFFAEVLASLLPIFIGLLFLFGGIIRLVQAFGYRRVMANRWMYFLVTSILWIGIGLLLLTNPFSSLLVLFQLFGGFLIAVGMMELVLYFTLRRSRRQVV
;
A
#
# COMPACT_ATOMS: atom_id res chain seq x y z
N MET A 1 -21.50 5.18 -30.88
CA MET A 1 -21.10 4.15 -29.89
C MET A 1 -19.69 3.59 -30.13
N GLU A 2 -19.22 3.46 -31.37
CA GLU A 2 -17.87 2.93 -31.68
C GLU A 2 -16.69 3.74 -31.09
N THR A 3 -16.86 5.05 -30.95
CA THR A 3 -15.84 5.95 -30.36
C THR A 3 -15.67 5.74 -28.85
N LEU A 4 -16.71 5.32 -28.14
CA LEU A 4 -16.65 4.99 -26.71
C LEU A 4 -15.99 3.61 -26.49
N ILE A 5 -16.29 2.66 -27.38
CA ILE A 5 -15.72 1.31 -27.35
C ILE A 5 -14.20 1.33 -27.59
N LYS A 6 -13.73 2.10 -28.59
CA LYS A 6 -12.28 2.26 -28.83
C LYS A 6 -11.55 2.99 -27.70
N ARG A 7 -12.21 3.92 -26.99
CA ARG A 7 -11.63 4.59 -25.81
C ARG A 7 -11.53 3.63 -24.61
N LEU A 8 -12.56 2.80 -24.40
CA LEU A 8 -12.56 1.78 -23.35
C LEU A 8 -11.45 0.73 -23.57
N GLU A 9 -11.29 0.24 -24.81
CA GLU A 9 -10.27 -0.76 -25.15
C GLU A 9 -8.83 -0.24 -25.02
N ARG A 10 -8.59 1.04 -25.33
CA ARG A 10 -7.26 1.66 -25.15
C ARG A 10 -6.98 1.94 -23.67
N SER A 11 -8.02 2.24 -22.89
CA SER A 11 -7.92 2.51 -21.46
C SER A 11 -7.56 1.25 -20.68
N THR A 12 -8.18 0.11 -20.97
CA THR A 12 -7.89 -1.16 -20.26
C THR A 12 -6.50 -1.70 -20.57
N LEU A 13 -6.03 -1.58 -21.82
CA LEU A 13 -4.65 -1.94 -22.18
C LEU A 13 -3.61 -1.08 -21.47
N VAL A 14 -3.84 0.24 -21.41
CA VAL A 14 -2.91 1.16 -20.72
C VAL A 14 -2.90 0.88 -19.22
N GLN A 15 -4.06 0.66 -18.60
CA GLN A 15 -4.15 0.30 -17.18
C GLN A 15 -3.41 -1.01 -16.88
N ALA A 16 -3.68 -2.06 -17.66
CA ALA A 16 -3.02 -3.35 -17.49
C ALA A 16 -1.50 -3.25 -17.63
N ALA A 17 -1.03 -2.52 -18.65
CA ALA A 17 0.39 -2.26 -18.83
C ALA A 17 0.99 -1.48 -17.65
N VAL A 18 0.30 -0.45 -17.16
CA VAL A 18 0.73 0.32 -15.99
C VAL A 18 0.83 -0.58 -14.75
N TYR A 19 -0.16 -1.42 -14.47
CA TYR A 19 -0.12 -2.31 -13.30
C TYR A 19 1.02 -3.34 -13.38
N VAL A 20 1.24 -3.94 -14.54
CA VAL A 20 2.35 -4.89 -14.74
C VAL A 20 3.71 -4.18 -14.58
N LEU A 21 3.88 -3.01 -15.21
CA LEU A 21 5.14 -2.26 -15.15
C LEU A 21 5.43 -1.76 -13.73
N VAL A 22 4.45 -1.17 -13.05
CA VAL A 22 4.59 -0.70 -11.67
C VAL A 22 4.83 -1.88 -10.73
N GLY A 23 4.10 -2.98 -10.90
CA GLY A 23 4.30 -4.17 -10.09
C GLY A 23 5.69 -4.79 -10.26
N LEU A 24 6.20 -4.86 -11.50
CA LEU A 24 7.57 -5.31 -11.78
C LEU A 24 8.62 -4.37 -11.19
N PHE A 25 8.40 -3.07 -11.29
CA PHE A 25 9.27 -2.06 -10.72
C PHE A 25 9.37 -2.18 -9.19
N ILE A 26 8.24 -2.36 -8.51
CA ILE A 26 8.20 -2.59 -7.05
C ILE A 26 8.93 -3.88 -6.67
N LEU A 27 8.74 -4.97 -7.42
CA LEU A 27 9.40 -6.25 -7.14
C LEU A 27 10.92 -6.17 -7.31
N TRP A 28 11.38 -5.42 -8.32
CA TRP A 28 12.82 -5.27 -8.59
C TRP A 28 13.53 -4.57 -7.44
N ASN A 29 13.00 -3.45 -6.94
CA ASN A 29 13.60 -2.75 -5.82
C ASN A 29 12.53 -2.10 -4.92
N PRO A 30 12.03 -2.81 -3.90
CA PRO A 30 10.98 -2.28 -3.03
C PRO A 30 11.48 -1.13 -2.14
N ARG A 31 12.78 -1.09 -1.84
CA ARG A 31 13.39 0.04 -1.10
C ARG A 31 13.35 1.30 -1.94
N PHE A 32 13.77 1.22 -3.20
CA PHE A 32 13.71 2.36 -4.11
C PHE A 32 12.28 2.87 -4.30
N PHE A 33 11.29 1.97 -4.39
CA PHE A 33 9.88 2.37 -4.43
C PHE A 33 9.44 3.12 -3.17
N PHE A 34 9.83 2.63 -1.99
CA PHE A 34 9.59 3.32 -0.73
C PHE A 34 10.24 4.71 -0.70
N ASP A 35 11.51 4.82 -1.09
CA ASP A 35 12.24 6.10 -1.12
C ASP A 35 11.56 7.11 -2.05
N ILE A 36 11.08 6.67 -3.21
CA ILE A 36 10.29 7.52 -4.12
C ILE A 36 9.04 8.05 -3.41
N ILE A 37 8.29 7.19 -2.70
CA ILE A 37 7.10 7.63 -1.95
C ILE A 37 7.50 8.67 -0.90
N VAL A 38 8.57 8.42 -0.15
CA VAL A 38 9.06 9.33 0.89
C VAL A 38 9.44 10.68 0.29
N TYR A 39 10.21 10.71 -0.79
CA TYR A 39 10.60 11.94 -1.46
C TYR A 39 9.42 12.69 -2.07
N LEU A 40 8.43 11.98 -2.64
CA LEU A 40 7.21 12.60 -3.15
C LEU A 40 6.40 13.24 -2.03
N VAL A 41 6.21 12.54 -0.91
CA VAL A 41 5.44 13.06 0.24
C VAL A 41 6.17 14.22 0.91
N ALA A 42 7.47 14.08 1.18
CA ALA A 42 8.28 15.15 1.77
C ALA A 42 8.35 16.37 0.83
N GLY A 43 8.54 16.15 -0.48
CA GLY A 43 8.53 17.20 -1.49
C GLY A 43 7.18 17.91 -1.57
N TYR A 44 6.07 17.19 -1.50
CA TYR A 44 4.74 17.77 -1.45
C TYR A 44 4.56 18.68 -0.24
N PHE A 45 4.92 18.22 0.97
CA PHE A 45 4.87 19.07 2.17
C PHE A 45 5.81 20.27 2.07
N ALA A 46 6.99 20.11 1.49
CA ALA A 46 7.93 21.21 1.28
C ALA A 46 7.35 22.28 0.35
N ILE A 47 6.73 21.88 -0.77
CA ILE A 47 6.08 22.78 -1.71
C ILE A 47 4.92 23.52 -1.03
N LEU A 48 4.06 22.82 -0.29
CA LEU A 48 2.97 23.44 0.47
C LEU A 48 3.49 24.44 1.51
N GLY A 49 4.56 24.08 2.22
CA GLY A 49 5.19 24.92 3.23
C GLY A 49 5.75 26.21 2.65
N LEU A 50 6.53 26.10 1.57
CA LEU A 50 7.07 27.25 0.85
C LEU A 50 5.97 28.12 0.26
N TRP A 51 4.95 27.52 -0.35
CA TRP A 51 3.81 28.25 -0.91
C TRP A 51 3.08 29.06 0.17
N ALA A 52 2.78 28.44 1.31
CA ALA A 52 2.10 29.08 2.43
C ALA A 52 2.91 30.23 3.04
N ILE A 53 4.23 30.07 3.18
CA ILE A 53 5.14 31.14 3.63
C ILE A 53 5.13 32.31 2.64
N VAL A 54 5.26 32.05 1.33
CA VAL A 54 5.26 33.08 0.30
C VAL A 54 3.93 33.84 0.29
N GLN A 55 2.82 33.14 0.37
CA GLN A 55 1.49 33.77 0.40
C GLN A 55 1.29 34.58 1.70
N GLY A 56 1.77 34.07 2.83
CA GLY A 56 1.71 34.76 4.13
C GLY A 56 2.55 36.03 4.15
N MET A 57 3.71 36.05 3.49
CA MET A 57 4.51 37.27 3.36
C MET A 57 3.85 38.34 2.48
N ARG A 58 3.07 37.93 1.46
CA ARG A 58 2.36 38.86 0.56
C ARG A 58 1.17 39.58 1.21
N HIS A 59 0.58 39.01 2.26
CA HIS A 59 -0.57 39.57 2.97
C HIS A 59 -0.20 40.25 4.31
N ARG A 60 1.06 40.65 4.47
CA ARG A 60 1.61 41.31 5.68
C ARG A 60 1.06 42.72 5.98
N ARG A 61 -0.14 43.07 5.53
CA ARG A 61 -0.72 44.40 5.83
C ARG A 61 -1.13 44.55 7.30
N ASP A 62 -1.58 43.47 7.96
CA ASP A 62 -2.12 43.53 9.33
C ASP A 62 -1.41 42.62 10.36
N GLY A 63 -0.26 42.02 10.00
CA GLY A 63 0.52 41.15 10.89
C GLY A 63 1.05 39.88 10.21
N LEU A 64 1.50 38.90 11.02
CA LEU A 64 1.87 37.55 10.57
C LEU A 64 0.58 36.72 10.39
N PRO A 65 0.13 36.45 9.15
CA PRO A 65 -1.09 35.69 8.96
C PRO A 65 -0.89 34.23 9.40
N PRO A 66 -1.97 33.53 9.83
CA PRO A 66 -1.90 32.12 10.21
C PRO A 66 -1.29 31.19 9.15
N SER A 67 -1.39 31.56 7.86
CA SER A 67 -0.79 30.84 6.74
C SER A 67 0.73 30.75 6.83
N PHE A 68 1.40 31.76 7.41
CA PHE A 68 2.84 31.74 7.62
C PHE A 68 3.25 30.64 8.61
N PHE A 69 2.53 30.53 9.73
CA PHE A 69 2.78 29.48 10.73
C PHE A 69 2.49 28.09 10.19
N MET A 70 1.40 27.93 9.42
CA MET A 70 1.11 26.68 8.72
C MET A 70 2.23 26.28 7.77
N GLY A 71 2.83 27.25 7.08
CA GLY A 71 3.96 26.97 6.19
C GLY A 71 5.19 26.43 6.94
N ILE A 72 5.49 26.97 8.13
CA ILE A 72 6.55 26.43 8.99
C ILE A 72 6.21 25.00 9.42
N ILE A 73 4.96 24.74 9.84
CA ILE A 73 4.51 23.40 10.24
C ILE A 73 4.71 22.41 9.08
N TYR A 74 4.32 22.78 7.86
CA TYR A 74 4.53 21.90 6.69
C TYR A 74 6.00 21.65 6.38
N LEU A 75 6.89 22.63 6.53
CA LEU A 75 8.33 22.41 6.38
C LEU A 75 8.89 21.47 7.47
N VAL A 76 8.45 21.62 8.72
CA VAL A 76 8.82 20.72 9.80
C VAL A 76 8.31 19.31 9.51
N MET A 77 7.07 19.16 9.03
CA MET A 77 6.52 17.86 8.61
C MET A 77 7.32 17.25 7.47
N ALA A 78 7.73 18.04 6.47
CA ALA A 78 8.58 17.57 5.39
C ALA A 78 9.91 17.00 5.91
N LEU A 79 10.56 17.71 6.85
CA LEU A 79 11.78 17.25 7.51
C LEU A 79 11.55 15.97 8.33
N ILE A 80 10.47 15.92 9.11
CA ILE A 80 10.12 14.73 9.91
C ILE A 80 9.91 13.53 8.99
N VAL A 81 9.14 13.67 7.91
CA VAL A 81 8.93 12.59 6.94
C VAL A 81 10.26 12.19 6.31
N PHE A 82 11.10 13.14 5.90
CA PHE A 82 12.37 12.84 5.25
C PHE A 82 13.33 12.05 6.15
N PHE A 83 13.44 12.41 7.44
CA PHE A 83 14.39 11.77 8.36
C PHE A 83 13.82 10.56 9.11
N PHE A 84 12.52 10.53 9.37
CA PHE A 84 11.87 9.50 10.19
C PHE A 84 10.92 8.60 9.40
N ALA A 85 10.84 8.72 8.07
CA ALA A 85 9.95 7.88 7.25
C ALA A 85 10.10 6.39 7.54
N GLU A 86 11.33 5.86 7.65
CA GLU A 86 11.52 4.43 7.92
C GLU A 86 10.89 4.01 9.25
N VAL A 87 11.09 4.80 10.31
CA VAL A 87 10.51 4.56 11.64
C VAL A 87 8.99 4.65 11.55
N LEU A 88 8.46 5.72 10.98
CA LEU A 88 7.01 5.93 10.84
C LEU A 88 6.34 4.83 10.02
N ALA A 89 6.96 4.42 8.92
CA ALA A 89 6.42 3.38 8.06
C ALA A 89 6.54 1.99 8.69
N SER A 90 7.58 1.75 9.52
CA SER A 90 7.73 0.49 10.27
C SER A 90 6.64 0.28 11.32
N LEU A 91 5.95 1.34 11.76
CA LEU A 91 4.81 1.22 12.67
C LEU A 91 3.68 0.41 12.06
N LEU A 92 3.47 0.48 10.74
CA LEU A 92 2.42 -0.27 10.06
C LEU A 92 2.61 -1.80 10.23
N PRO A 93 3.76 -2.39 9.87
CA PRO A 93 4.08 -3.78 10.18
C PRO A 93 3.93 -4.14 11.65
N ILE A 94 4.27 -3.24 12.58
CA ILE A 94 4.13 -3.51 14.02
C ILE A 94 2.66 -3.66 14.39
N PHE A 95 1.80 -2.73 13.99
CA PHE A 95 0.36 -2.83 14.23
C PHE A 95 -0.23 -4.08 13.58
N ILE A 96 0.12 -4.36 12.33
CA ILE A 96 -0.33 -5.57 11.63
C ILE A 96 0.18 -6.82 12.37
N GLY A 97 1.45 -6.85 12.77
CA GLY A 97 2.06 -7.97 13.48
C GLY A 97 1.37 -8.26 14.81
N LEU A 98 1.06 -7.23 15.59
CA LEU A 98 0.26 -7.35 16.81
C LEU A 98 -1.13 -7.92 16.53
N LEU A 99 -1.83 -7.43 15.50
CA LEU A 99 -3.14 -7.95 15.12
C LEU A 99 -3.06 -9.44 14.72
N PHE A 100 -2.03 -9.84 13.99
CA PHE A 100 -1.80 -11.24 13.63
C PHE A 100 -1.50 -12.11 14.84
N LEU A 101 -0.69 -11.62 15.79
CA LEU A 101 -0.45 -12.31 17.06
C LEU A 101 -1.74 -12.50 17.85
N PHE A 102 -2.51 -11.44 18.09
CA PHE A 102 -3.76 -11.54 18.85
C PHE A 102 -4.77 -12.47 18.16
N GLY A 103 -4.95 -12.33 16.84
CA GLY A 103 -5.81 -13.21 16.06
C GLY A 103 -5.35 -14.67 16.12
N GLY A 104 -4.04 -14.92 16.09
CA GLY A 104 -3.46 -16.24 16.24
C GLY A 104 -3.70 -16.85 17.61
N ILE A 105 -3.52 -16.08 18.69
CA ILE A 105 -3.79 -16.51 20.07
C ILE A 105 -5.27 -16.88 20.24
N ILE A 106 -6.19 -16.05 19.75
CA ILE A 106 -7.64 -16.33 19.82
C ILE A 106 -7.97 -17.65 19.12
N ARG A 107 -7.42 -17.88 17.92
CA ARG A 107 -7.63 -19.13 17.16
C ARG A 107 -6.99 -20.33 17.85
N LEU A 108 -5.85 -20.14 18.52
CA LEU A 108 -5.18 -21.19 19.29
C LEU A 108 -6.07 -21.63 20.47
N VAL A 109 -6.59 -20.67 21.23
CA VAL A 109 -7.54 -20.94 22.33
C VAL A 109 -8.79 -21.64 21.82
N GLN A 110 -9.36 -21.18 20.69
CA GLN A 110 -10.49 -21.82 20.04
C GLN A 110 -10.18 -23.26 19.61
N ALA A 111 -9.00 -23.52 19.05
CA ALA A 111 -8.58 -24.87 18.67
C ALA A 111 -8.62 -25.80 19.90
N PHE A 112 -8.11 -25.38 21.05
CA PHE A 112 -8.19 -26.20 22.26
C PHE A 112 -9.63 -26.40 22.75
N GLY A 113 -10.50 -25.39 22.63
CA GLY A 113 -11.92 -25.50 22.97
C GLY A 113 -12.70 -26.47 22.08
N TYR A 114 -12.41 -26.53 20.78
CA TYR A 114 -13.11 -27.39 19.82
C TYR A 114 -12.60 -28.84 19.74
N ARG A 115 -11.57 -29.19 20.53
CA ARG A 115 -10.97 -30.55 20.53
C ARG A 115 -12.00 -31.67 20.64
N ARG A 116 -13.10 -31.48 21.35
CA ARG A 116 -14.13 -32.52 21.60
C ARG A 116 -15.36 -32.45 20.69
N VAL A 117 -15.54 -31.36 19.93
CA VAL A 117 -16.79 -31.12 19.17
C VAL A 117 -16.58 -31.24 17.66
N MET A 118 -15.39 -30.94 17.13
CA MET A 118 -15.11 -31.03 15.70
C MET A 118 -13.70 -31.57 15.42
N ALA A 119 -13.52 -32.89 15.54
CA ALA A 119 -12.24 -33.57 15.29
C ALA A 119 -11.63 -33.25 13.91
N ASN A 120 -12.47 -33.11 12.87
CA ASN A 120 -12.00 -32.84 11.51
C ASN A 120 -11.56 -31.37 11.27
N ARG A 121 -12.06 -30.40 12.06
CA ARG A 121 -11.70 -28.98 11.92
C ARG A 121 -10.63 -28.52 12.90
N TRP A 122 -10.40 -29.28 13.97
CA TRP A 122 -9.42 -28.96 14.99
C TRP A 122 -8.00 -28.76 14.43
N MET A 123 -7.58 -29.63 13.51
CA MET A 123 -6.25 -29.54 12.88
C MET A 123 -6.11 -28.29 12.00
N TYR A 124 -7.18 -27.88 11.31
CA TYR A 124 -7.20 -26.62 10.55
C TYR A 124 -7.03 -25.39 11.46
N PHE A 125 -7.72 -25.34 12.60
CA PHE A 125 -7.56 -24.24 13.57
C PHE A 125 -6.16 -24.20 14.20
N LEU A 126 -5.55 -25.35 14.46
CA LEU A 126 -4.16 -25.39 14.94
C LEU A 126 -3.16 -24.90 13.90
N VAL A 127 -3.22 -25.41 12.67
CA VAL A 127 -2.29 -24.98 11.61
C VAL A 127 -2.44 -23.49 11.34
N THR A 128 -3.68 -23.00 11.21
CA THR A 128 -3.93 -21.58 10.99
C THR A 128 -3.48 -20.70 12.17
N SER A 129 -3.63 -21.14 13.42
CA SER A 129 -3.16 -20.36 14.56
C SER A 129 -1.64 -20.24 14.60
N ILE A 130 -0.91 -21.33 14.34
CA ILE A 130 0.57 -21.31 14.25
C ILE A 130 1.03 -20.38 13.13
N LEU A 131 0.39 -20.44 11.95
CA LEU A 131 0.71 -19.54 10.83
C LEU A 131 0.46 -18.06 11.20
N TRP A 132 -0.66 -17.76 11.85
CA TRP A 132 -0.98 -16.39 12.27
C TRP A 132 0.02 -15.86 13.31
N ILE A 133 0.36 -16.66 14.31
CA ILE A 133 1.37 -16.29 15.31
C ILE A 133 2.75 -16.11 14.67
N GLY A 134 3.14 -17.03 13.77
CA GLY A 134 4.41 -16.97 13.05
C GLY A 134 4.54 -15.69 12.21
N ILE A 135 3.51 -15.35 11.44
CA ILE A 135 3.47 -14.10 10.66
C ILE A 135 3.56 -12.88 11.59
N GLY A 136 2.81 -12.88 12.69
CA GLY A 136 2.85 -11.80 13.68
C GLY A 136 4.25 -11.59 14.27
N LEU A 137 4.93 -12.67 14.62
CA LEU A 137 6.29 -12.61 15.16
C LEU A 137 7.31 -12.14 14.10
N LEU A 138 7.21 -12.63 12.86
CA LEU A 138 8.06 -12.18 11.76
C LEU A 138 7.95 -10.68 11.52
N LEU A 139 6.72 -10.15 11.52
CA LEU A 139 6.44 -8.71 11.37
C LEU A 139 7.06 -7.87 12.49
N LEU A 140 7.10 -8.39 13.72
CA LEU A 140 7.60 -7.66 14.88
C LEU A 140 9.13 -7.71 15.02
N THR A 141 9.76 -8.81 14.60
CA THR A 141 11.23 -8.94 14.70
C THR A 141 11.96 -8.00 13.75
N ASN A 142 11.45 -7.79 12.53
CA ASN A 142 12.05 -6.92 11.53
C ASN A 142 10.97 -6.12 10.80
N PRO A 143 10.41 -5.07 11.41
CA PRO A 143 9.24 -4.38 10.89
C PRO A 143 9.52 -3.69 9.55
N PHE A 144 10.66 -3.00 9.42
CA PHE A 144 11.00 -2.35 8.14
C PHE A 144 11.22 -3.36 7.02
N SER A 145 11.94 -4.46 7.27
CA SER A 145 12.08 -5.52 6.27
C SER A 145 10.73 -6.14 5.91
N SER A 146 9.84 -6.30 6.89
CA SER A 146 8.50 -6.82 6.65
C SER A 146 7.63 -5.86 5.84
N LEU A 147 7.79 -4.54 6.02
CA LEU A 147 7.18 -3.54 5.14
C LEU A 147 7.61 -3.72 3.68
N LEU A 148 8.90 -3.96 3.44
CA LEU A 148 9.41 -4.19 2.08
C LEU A 148 8.80 -5.46 1.46
N VAL A 149 8.64 -6.52 2.25
CA VAL A 149 7.93 -7.73 1.80
C VAL A 149 6.45 -7.43 1.51
N LEU A 150 5.79 -6.60 2.31
CA LEU A 150 4.42 -6.15 2.01
C LEU A 150 4.35 -5.38 0.68
N PHE A 151 5.31 -4.50 0.39
CA PHE A 151 5.39 -3.87 -0.92
C PHE A 151 5.62 -4.87 -2.04
N GLN A 152 6.45 -5.87 -1.85
CA GLN A 152 6.64 -6.93 -2.86
C GLN A 152 5.35 -7.72 -3.10
N LEU A 153 4.62 -8.08 -2.04
CA LEU A 153 3.32 -8.74 -2.16
C LEU A 153 2.33 -7.85 -2.90
N PHE A 154 2.32 -6.55 -2.62
CA PHE A 154 1.51 -5.57 -3.33
C PHE A 154 1.91 -5.47 -4.82
N GLY A 155 3.21 -5.44 -5.13
CA GLY A 155 3.71 -5.47 -6.50
C GLY A 155 3.31 -6.73 -7.27
N GLY A 156 3.42 -7.89 -6.62
CA GLY A 156 2.93 -9.16 -7.18
C GLY A 156 1.41 -9.16 -7.41
N PHE A 157 0.64 -8.58 -6.49
CA PHE A 157 -0.80 -8.40 -6.65
C PHE A 157 -1.12 -7.48 -7.85
N LEU A 158 -0.40 -6.37 -8.02
CA LEU A 158 -0.57 -5.49 -9.19
C LEU A 158 -0.30 -6.22 -10.50
N ILE A 159 0.74 -7.07 -10.56
CA ILE A 159 1.00 -7.89 -11.75
C ILE A 159 -0.16 -8.85 -11.98
N ALA A 160 -0.67 -9.53 -10.95
CA ALA A 160 -1.79 -10.44 -11.09
C ALA A 160 -3.04 -9.74 -11.63
N VAL A 161 -3.37 -8.55 -11.11
CA VAL A 161 -4.48 -7.73 -11.61
C VAL A 161 -4.23 -7.30 -13.06
N GLY A 162 -3.05 -6.82 -13.39
CA GLY A 162 -2.70 -6.44 -14.77
C GLY A 162 -2.81 -7.62 -15.74
N MET A 163 -2.38 -8.81 -15.33
CA MET A 163 -2.54 -10.03 -16.13
C MET A 163 -4.02 -10.39 -16.33
N MET A 164 -4.86 -10.28 -15.30
CA MET A 164 -6.31 -10.50 -15.43
C MET A 164 -6.94 -9.52 -16.42
N GLU A 165 -6.56 -8.23 -16.38
CA GLU A 165 -7.05 -7.22 -17.32
C GLU A 165 -6.62 -7.49 -18.76
N LEU A 166 -5.38 -7.95 -18.97
CA LEU A 166 -4.92 -8.38 -20.29
C LEU A 166 -5.77 -9.55 -20.83
N VAL A 167 -6.03 -10.57 -20.01
CA VAL A 167 -6.87 -11.72 -20.39
C VAL A 167 -8.29 -11.25 -20.73
N LEU A 168 -8.86 -10.34 -19.94
CA LEU A 168 -10.18 -9.78 -20.19
C LEU A 168 -10.23 -9.02 -21.53
N TYR A 169 -9.21 -8.19 -21.80
CA TYR A 169 -9.08 -7.47 -23.07
C TYR A 169 -9.11 -8.43 -24.27
N PHE A 170 -8.32 -9.50 -24.23
CA PHE A 170 -8.29 -10.50 -25.31
C PHE A 170 -9.63 -11.25 -25.45
N THR A 171 -10.31 -11.53 -24.34
CA THR A 171 -11.61 -12.21 -24.33
C THR A 171 -12.71 -11.34 -24.96
N LEU A 172 -12.78 -10.06 -24.61
CA LEU A 172 -13.72 -9.10 -25.20
C LEU A 172 -13.49 -8.91 -26.70
N ARG A 173 -12.23 -8.84 -27.13
CA ARG A 173 -11.87 -8.76 -28.55
C ARG A 173 -12.27 -10.02 -29.33
N ARG A 174 -12.21 -11.20 -28.69
CA ARG A 174 -12.61 -12.48 -29.30
C ARG A 174 -14.13 -12.62 -29.42
N SER A 175 -14.89 -12.20 -28.41
CA SER A 175 -16.36 -12.21 -28.43
C SER A 175 -16.94 -11.29 -29.52
N ARG A 176 -16.35 -10.10 -29.73
CA ARG A 176 -16.75 -9.22 -30.86
C ARG A 176 -16.52 -9.83 -32.24
N ARG A 177 -15.54 -10.71 -32.41
CA ARG A 177 -15.29 -11.42 -33.69
C ARG A 177 -16.27 -12.56 -33.97
N GLN A 178 -17.08 -12.97 -33.00
CA GLN A 178 -18.08 -14.04 -33.16
C GLN A 178 -19.50 -13.50 -33.42
N VAL A 179 -19.72 -12.19 -33.25
CA VAL A 179 -21.02 -11.53 -33.43
C VAL A 179 -21.06 -10.69 -34.73
N VAL A 180 -19.94 -10.63 -35.47
CA VAL A 180 -19.81 -10.04 -36.81
C VAL A 180 -19.52 -11.14 -37.80
#